data_AF-A0A163L223-F1
#
_entry.id   AF-A0A163L223-F1
#
_cell.length_a   1.000
_cell.length_b   1.000
_cell.length_c   1.000
_cell.angle_alpha   90.00
_cell.angle_beta   90.00
_cell.angle_gamma   90.00
#
_symmetry.space_group_name_H-M   'P 1'
#
loop_
_entity.id
_entity.type
_entity.pdbx_description
1 polymer ?
#
loop_
_entity_poly.entity_id
_entity_poly.type
_entity_poly.pdbx_seq_one_letter_code
_entity_poly.pdbx_strand_id
1 'polypeptide(L)'
;MLHNMLNLSFLDLALLCHPILALVPTKPTQKASRRHYLAFSFVALLALRYYASTPPLSTPLDAELCQTHDAPNPIAHLYPGNATGTLNGTITVLPIPLALARKLIPAQYTIRTTAYQHLLPAFPRDMYPAILQALHDHEVQAFGYKIPDFSRTGIEFPFLDLFADGTSYKWAPSLLMTAHHDTALKGALDYGTAVFPAQFDPPCDAYRRAPHGRTSFAASAVDGKAAVSTLFAPTTAPPLYPLNFFKNVTNQPTFADGKTCDNMIRLFNTSVTTGIESVRGRVRAKIAPFGEERVWEGVEGVRLDSAFIENNYLPCEGFRGYGGS
;
A
#
# COMPACT_ATOMS: atom_id res chain seq x y z
N MET A 1 -47.41 -29.69 -7.83
CA MET A 1 -46.82 -29.42 -9.17
C MET A 1 -45.29 -29.61 -9.16
N LEU A 2 -44.78 -30.68 -8.52
CA LEU A 2 -43.34 -31.01 -8.55
C LEU A 2 -43.12 -32.52 -8.32
N HIS A 3 -43.88 -33.34 -9.05
CA HIS A 3 -43.76 -34.81 -9.04
C HIS A 3 -43.69 -35.41 -10.45
N ASN A 4 -43.41 -34.58 -11.46
CA ASN A 4 -43.34 -34.99 -12.86
C ASN A 4 -42.08 -34.48 -13.57
N MET A 5 -40.97 -34.32 -12.85
CA MET A 5 -39.68 -34.02 -13.48
C MET A 5 -38.67 -35.11 -13.13
N LEU A 6 -38.11 -35.68 -14.20
CA LEU A 6 -36.94 -36.56 -14.26
C LEU A 6 -37.21 -38.06 -14.19
N ASN A 7 -37.97 -38.59 -15.16
CA ASN A 7 -37.64 -39.90 -15.71
C ASN A 7 -36.36 -39.77 -16.58
N LEU A 8 -35.22 -39.54 -15.92
CA LEU A 8 -33.91 -39.64 -16.56
C LEU A 8 -33.62 -41.12 -16.76
N SER A 9 -33.41 -41.53 -18.01
CA SER A 9 -32.95 -42.89 -18.26
C SER A 9 -31.50 -43.03 -17.77
N PHE A 10 -31.07 -44.26 -17.47
CA PHE A 10 -29.65 -44.54 -17.18
C PHE A 10 -28.72 -44.06 -18.31
N LEU A 11 -29.22 -43.99 -19.54
CA LEU A 11 -28.50 -43.44 -20.70
C LEU A 11 -28.31 -41.92 -20.59
N ASP A 12 -29.31 -41.18 -20.11
CA ASP A 12 -29.22 -39.73 -19.90
C ASP A 12 -28.20 -39.39 -18.82
N LEU A 13 -28.16 -40.16 -17.74
CA LEU A 13 -27.18 -40.01 -16.66
C LEU A 13 -25.75 -40.34 -17.15
N ALA A 14 -25.59 -41.39 -17.97
CA ALA A 14 -24.30 -41.76 -18.54
C ALA A 14 -23.75 -40.69 -19.51
N LEU A 15 -24.60 -40.07 -20.33
CA LEU A 15 -24.23 -38.99 -21.26
C LEU A 15 -23.86 -37.68 -20.54
N LEU A 16 -24.46 -37.43 -19.37
CA LEU A 16 -24.12 -36.30 -18.49
C LEU A 16 -22.71 -36.44 -17.90
N CYS A 17 -22.34 -37.64 -17.45
CA CYS A 17 -21.05 -37.87 -16.82
C CYS A 17 -19.90 -38.11 -17.81
N HIS A 18 -20.20 -38.59 -19.02
CA HIS A 18 -19.18 -38.99 -20.01
C HIS A 18 -19.57 -38.49 -21.42
N PRO A 19 -19.33 -37.21 -21.76
CA PRO A 19 -19.83 -36.60 -23.00
C PRO A 19 -19.29 -37.23 -24.28
N ILE A 20 -18.18 -37.97 -24.20
CA ILE A 20 -17.61 -38.75 -25.31
C ILE A 20 -18.56 -39.87 -25.76
N LEU A 21 -19.40 -40.40 -24.86
CA LEU A 21 -20.41 -41.42 -25.21
C LEU A 21 -21.49 -40.90 -26.17
N ALA A 22 -21.69 -39.58 -26.27
CA ALA A 22 -22.62 -38.97 -27.24
C ALA A 22 -22.14 -39.09 -28.70
N LEU A 23 -20.85 -39.41 -28.90
CA LEU A 23 -20.23 -39.60 -30.21
C LEU A 23 -20.36 -41.06 -30.70
N VAL A 24 -20.82 -42.00 -29.86
CA VAL A 24 -21.01 -43.40 -30.23
C VAL A 24 -22.32 -43.56 -31.03
N PRO A 25 -22.30 -44.18 -32.21
CA PRO A 25 -23.50 -44.37 -33.02
C PRO A 25 -24.45 -45.40 -32.40
N THR A 26 -25.54 -44.94 -31.77
CA THR A 26 -26.68 -45.78 -31.38
C THR A 26 -27.81 -45.76 -32.42
N LYS A 27 -28.60 -46.85 -32.48
CA LYS A 27 -29.74 -47.04 -33.41
C LYS A 27 -30.78 -45.91 -33.29
N PRO A 28 -31.53 -45.60 -34.38
CA PRO A 28 -32.26 -44.35 -34.53
C PRO A 28 -33.68 -44.46 -33.95
N THR A 29 -33.86 -44.30 -32.64
CA THR A 29 -35.22 -44.25 -32.07
C THR A 29 -35.48 -43.14 -31.05
N GLN A 30 -34.53 -42.27 -30.71
CA GLN A 30 -34.82 -41.10 -29.87
C GLN A 30 -34.32 -39.81 -30.51
N LYS A 31 -35.27 -39.01 -31.01
CA LYS A 31 -35.10 -37.65 -31.56
C LYS A 31 -34.96 -36.58 -30.46
N ALA A 32 -34.27 -36.87 -29.35
CA ALA A 32 -33.76 -35.81 -28.50
C ALA A 32 -32.42 -35.38 -29.10
N SER A 33 -32.37 -34.15 -29.64
CA SER A 33 -31.24 -33.69 -30.45
C SER A 33 -29.95 -33.73 -29.62
N ARG A 34 -29.05 -34.68 -29.95
CA ARG A 34 -27.72 -34.89 -29.34
C ARG A 34 -26.90 -33.60 -29.14
N ARG A 35 -27.19 -32.56 -29.93
CA ARG A 35 -26.59 -31.23 -29.80
C ARG A 35 -26.93 -30.54 -28.47
N HIS A 36 -28.13 -30.76 -27.92
CA HIS A 36 -28.53 -30.20 -26.63
C HIS A 36 -27.78 -30.86 -25.48
N TYR A 37 -27.56 -32.18 -25.54
CA TYR A 37 -26.76 -32.88 -24.53
C TYR A 37 -25.29 -32.44 -24.57
N LEU A 38 -24.71 -32.29 -25.76
CA LEU A 38 -23.36 -31.75 -25.90
C LEU A 38 -23.24 -30.32 -25.37
N ALA A 39 -24.19 -29.44 -25.71
CA ALA A 39 -24.20 -28.06 -25.21
C ALA A 39 -24.39 -28.01 -23.69
N PHE A 40 -25.29 -28.82 -23.14
CA PHE A 40 -25.54 -28.89 -21.70
C PHE A 40 -24.33 -29.44 -20.95
N SER A 41 -23.72 -30.53 -21.41
CA SER A 41 -22.50 -31.08 -20.80
C SER A 41 -21.32 -30.10 -20.89
N PHE A 42 -21.18 -29.35 -22.00
CA PHE A 42 -20.15 -28.32 -22.12
C PHE A 42 -20.36 -27.18 -21.11
N VAL A 43 -21.59 -26.65 -21.01
CA VAL A 43 -21.92 -25.60 -20.03
C VAL A 43 -21.78 -26.09 -18.60
N ALA A 44 -22.21 -27.33 -18.30
CA ALA A 44 -22.06 -27.93 -16.98
C ALA A 44 -20.59 -28.10 -16.60
N LEU A 45 -19.74 -28.58 -17.51
CA LEU A 45 -18.29 -28.70 -17.28
C LEU A 45 -17.60 -27.33 -17.16
N LEU A 46 -18.05 -26.32 -17.90
CA LEU A 46 -17.54 -24.96 -17.78
C LEU A 46 -17.91 -24.35 -16.42
N ALA A 47 -19.15 -24.54 -15.97
CA ALA A 47 -19.62 -24.12 -14.65
C ALA A 47 -18.90 -24.86 -13.52
N LEU A 48 -18.69 -26.18 -13.66
CA LEU A 48 -17.91 -26.99 -12.71
C LEU A 48 -16.45 -26.56 -12.67
N ARG A 49 -15.84 -26.23 -13.81
CA ARG A 49 -14.49 -25.66 -13.83
C ARG A 49 -14.46 -24.31 -13.15
N TYR A 50 -15.39 -23.40 -13.46
CA TYR A 50 -15.46 -22.09 -12.82
C TYR A 50 -15.60 -22.20 -11.30
N TYR A 51 -16.46 -23.11 -10.83
CA TYR A 51 -16.67 -23.40 -9.41
C TYR A 51 -15.51 -24.15 -8.74
N ALA A 52 -14.76 -24.97 -9.49
CA ALA A 52 -13.57 -25.67 -8.98
C ALA A 52 -12.30 -24.80 -9.05
N SER A 53 -12.29 -23.77 -9.91
CA SER A 53 -11.21 -22.78 -10.02
C SER A 53 -11.40 -21.56 -9.12
N THR A 54 -12.55 -21.42 -8.45
CA THR A 54 -12.59 -20.62 -7.23
C THR A 54 -11.82 -21.39 -6.17
N PRO A 55 -10.64 -20.92 -5.74
CA PRO A 55 -9.94 -21.56 -4.63
C PRO A 55 -10.91 -21.62 -3.45
N PRO A 56 -10.97 -22.73 -2.70
CA PRO A 56 -11.71 -22.72 -1.45
C PRO A 56 -11.21 -21.53 -0.63
N LEU A 57 -12.14 -20.69 -0.16
CA LEU A 57 -11.85 -19.69 0.85
C LEU A 57 -11.29 -20.48 2.04
N SER A 58 -9.98 -20.60 2.06
CA SER A 58 -9.21 -21.16 3.14
C SER A 58 -9.30 -20.08 4.20
N THR A 59 -10.42 -20.05 4.92
CA THR A 59 -10.51 -19.28 6.15
C THR A 59 -9.47 -19.91 7.06
N PRO A 60 -8.37 -19.22 7.38
CA PRO A 60 -7.42 -19.76 8.32
C PRO A 60 -8.20 -19.96 9.63
N LEU A 61 -8.33 -21.22 10.06
CA LEU A 61 -8.73 -21.51 11.43
C LEU A 61 -7.72 -20.79 12.34
N ASP A 62 -8.22 -19.92 13.22
CA ASP A 62 -7.49 -19.22 14.26
C ASP A 62 -6.45 -18.16 13.82
N ALA A 63 -6.75 -17.40 12.75
CA ALA A 63 -6.33 -16.00 12.80
C ALA A 63 -7.19 -15.31 13.87
N GLU A 64 -6.61 -15.01 15.03
CA GLU A 64 -7.16 -14.01 15.93
C GLU A 64 -7.60 -12.84 15.05
N LEU A 65 -8.93 -12.61 14.99
CA LEU A 65 -9.54 -11.74 13.99
C LEU A 65 -8.89 -10.38 14.16
N CYS A 66 -8.02 -10.03 13.22
CA CYS A 66 -7.13 -8.91 13.40
C CYS A 66 -7.97 -7.63 13.37
N GLN A 67 -8.31 -7.12 14.55
CA GLN A 67 -9.21 -6.00 14.70
C GLN A 67 -8.38 -4.75 14.90
N THR A 68 -8.32 -3.93 13.86
CA THR A 68 -7.68 -2.62 13.92
C THR A 68 -8.45 -1.66 14.82
N HIS A 69 -7.71 -0.75 15.47
CA HIS A 69 -8.26 0.36 16.24
C HIS A 69 -8.31 1.68 15.46
N ASP A 70 -8.01 1.64 14.16
CA ASP A 70 -8.04 2.80 13.29
C ASP A 70 -9.47 3.31 13.07
N ALA A 71 -9.59 4.60 12.79
CA ALA A 71 -10.87 5.24 12.53
C ALA A 71 -11.29 5.02 11.05
N PRO A 72 -12.59 4.90 10.77
CA PRO A 72 -13.07 4.64 9.40
C PRO A 72 -12.76 5.80 8.45
N ASN A 73 -12.70 5.51 7.16
CA ASN A 73 -12.43 6.48 6.09
C ASN A 73 -13.57 7.51 5.98
N PRO A 74 -13.34 8.79 6.34
CA PRO A 74 -14.41 9.77 6.41
C PRO A 74 -14.78 10.38 5.06
N ILE A 75 -13.99 10.14 4.00
CA ILE A 75 -14.12 10.84 2.71
C ILE A 75 -14.46 9.94 1.53
N ALA A 76 -14.62 8.63 1.73
CA ALA A 76 -14.92 7.70 0.64
C ALA A 76 -16.12 8.13 -0.23
N HIS A 77 -17.18 8.62 0.42
CA HIS A 77 -18.39 9.08 -0.25
C HIS A 77 -18.21 10.41 -1.02
N LEU A 78 -17.20 11.22 -0.68
CA LEU A 78 -16.91 12.49 -1.34
C LEU A 78 -16.12 12.30 -2.64
N TYR A 79 -15.37 11.20 -2.75
CA TYR A 79 -14.49 10.91 -3.88
C TYR A 79 -14.73 9.49 -4.43
N PRO A 80 -15.95 9.18 -4.93
CA PRO A 80 -16.30 7.82 -5.34
C PRO A 80 -15.49 7.28 -6.53
N GLY A 81 -14.82 8.16 -7.29
CA GLY A 81 -13.98 7.79 -8.43
C GLY A 81 -12.49 7.70 -8.12
N ASN A 82 -12.05 8.06 -6.91
CA ASN A 82 -10.66 8.04 -6.51
C ASN A 82 -10.35 6.89 -5.56
N ALA A 83 -9.07 6.54 -5.46
CA ALA A 83 -8.60 5.77 -4.32
C ALA A 83 -8.59 6.67 -3.09
N THR A 84 -9.22 6.24 -1.99
CA THR A 84 -9.24 6.94 -0.70
C THR A 84 -9.06 5.96 0.44
N GLY A 85 -8.60 6.45 1.58
CA GLY A 85 -8.43 5.65 2.79
C GLY A 85 -7.95 6.53 3.94
N THR A 86 -7.50 5.88 5.00
CA THR A 86 -6.81 6.50 6.13
C THR A 86 -5.40 5.96 6.23
N LEU A 87 -4.50 6.76 6.82
CA LEU A 87 -3.09 6.44 6.97
C LEU A 87 -2.69 6.79 8.40
N ASN A 88 -2.90 5.85 9.31
CA ASN A 88 -2.48 5.99 10.69
C ASN A 88 -1.01 5.59 10.83
N GLY A 89 -0.23 6.41 11.53
CA GLY A 89 1.10 6.00 11.96
C GLY A 89 2.04 7.14 12.23
N THR A 90 3.33 6.89 12.02
CA THR A 90 4.40 7.80 12.40
C THR A 90 5.19 8.25 11.17
N ILE A 91 5.31 9.58 11.02
CA ILE A 91 6.16 10.20 10.00
C ILE A 91 7.35 10.83 10.73
N THR A 92 8.56 10.37 10.43
CA THR A 92 9.78 10.76 11.14
C THR A 92 10.77 11.41 10.21
N VAL A 93 11.39 12.51 10.64
CA VAL A 93 12.52 13.10 9.95
C VAL A 93 13.80 12.38 10.35
N LEU A 94 14.52 11.87 9.37
CA LEU A 94 15.82 11.21 9.50
C LEU A 94 16.89 12.10 8.89
N PRO A 95 17.56 12.96 9.68
CA PRO A 95 18.69 13.72 9.19
C PRO A 95 19.78 12.76 8.70
N ILE A 96 20.21 12.93 7.47
CA ILE A 96 21.39 12.26 6.91
C ILE A 96 22.34 13.31 6.34
N PRO A 97 23.66 13.07 6.31
CA PRO A 97 24.57 13.98 5.64
C PRO A 97 24.14 14.24 4.19
N LEU A 98 24.13 15.48 3.74
CA LEU A 98 23.75 15.85 2.37
C LEU A 98 24.63 15.14 1.33
N ALA A 99 25.91 14.94 1.66
CA ALA A 99 26.82 14.15 0.84
C ALA A 99 26.38 12.67 0.72
N LEU A 100 25.80 12.09 1.77
CA LEU A 100 25.22 10.74 1.71
C LEU A 100 23.95 10.75 0.86
N ALA A 101 23.04 11.71 1.05
CA ALA A 101 21.85 11.86 0.21
C ALA A 101 22.22 11.92 -1.27
N ARG A 102 23.27 12.69 -1.63
CA ARG A 102 23.73 12.79 -3.01
C ARG A 102 24.27 11.48 -3.59
N LYS A 103 24.89 10.63 -2.76
CA LYS A 103 25.36 9.29 -3.17
C LYS A 103 24.21 8.32 -3.38
N LEU A 104 23.14 8.44 -2.59
CA LEU A 104 21.99 7.53 -2.62
C LEU A 104 21.02 7.87 -3.75
N ILE A 105 20.72 9.15 -3.92
CA ILE A 105 19.72 9.65 -4.87
C ILE A 105 20.34 9.65 -6.28
N PRO A 106 19.62 9.17 -7.32
CA PRO A 106 20.13 9.16 -8.69
C PRO A 106 20.59 10.54 -9.15
N ALA A 107 21.77 10.59 -9.78
CA ALA A 107 22.49 11.83 -10.05
C ALA A 107 21.73 12.82 -10.95
N GLN A 108 20.83 12.32 -11.79
CA GLN A 108 19.98 13.12 -12.67
C GLN A 108 18.96 13.98 -11.92
N TYR A 109 18.60 13.64 -10.68
CA TYR A 109 17.62 14.41 -9.90
C TYR A 109 18.34 15.44 -9.03
N THR A 110 17.96 16.70 -9.14
CA THR A 110 18.58 17.78 -8.37
C THR A 110 17.98 17.85 -6.97
N ILE A 111 18.83 17.88 -5.93
CA ILE A 111 18.39 18.10 -4.56
C ILE A 111 18.16 19.60 -4.34
N ARG A 112 16.92 20.00 -4.04
CA ARG A 112 16.53 21.40 -3.83
C ARG A 112 16.77 21.84 -2.39
N THR A 113 18.02 22.13 -2.07
CA THR A 113 18.42 22.53 -0.71
C THR A 113 17.67 23.77 -0.20
N THR A 114 17.49 24.75 -1.08
CA THR A 114 16.74 25.98 -0.77
C THR A 114 15.29 25.72 -0.36
N ALA A 115 14.64 24.69 -0.93
CA ALA A 115 13.23 24.39 -0.66
C ALA A 115 13.02 23.91 0.77
N TYR A 116 13.80 22.93 1.24
CA TYR A 116 13.66 22.45 2.62
C TYR A 116 14.26 23.42 3.64
N GLN A 117 15.29 24.18 3.28
CA GLN A 117 15.86 25.22 4.16
C GLN A 117 14.89 26.37 4.41
N HIS A 118 14.06 26.71 3.42
CA HIS A 118 12.99 27.69 3.60
C HIS A 118 11.93 27.20 4.62
N LEU A 119 11.58 25.91 4.57
CA LEU A 119 10.62 25.31 5.52
C LEU A 119 11.24 25.06 6.90
N LEU A 120 12.54 24.79 6.95
CA LEU A 120 13.30 24.48 8.17
C LEU A 120 14.56 25.35 8.27
N PRO A 121 14.45 26.65 8.60
CA PRO A 121 15.61 27.56 8.63
C PRO A 121 16.71 27.17 9.61
N ALA A 122 16.35 26.43 10.67
CA ALA A 122 17.28 25.91 11.68
C ALA A 122 17.85 24.52 11.35
N PHE A 123 17.44 23.89 10.24
CA PHE A 123 17.97 22.58 9.86
C PHE A 123 19.43 22.71 9.44
N PRO A 124 20.33 21.78 9.86
CA PRO A 124 21.74 21.88 9.53
C PRO A 124 21.98 21.92 8.01
N ARG A 125 22.83 22.85 7.56
CA ARG A 125 23.07 23.11 6.12
C ARG A 125 23.73 21.93 5.39
N ASP A 126 24.46 21.10 6.12
CA ASP A 126 25.16 19.92 5.64
C ASP A 126 24.33 18.63 5.80
N MET A 127 23.06 18.75 6.20
CA MET A 127 22.13 17.63 6.35
C MET A 127 21.02 17.69 5.31
N TYR A 128 20.39 16.54 5.09
CA TYR A 128 19.22 16.36 4.24
C TYR A 128 18.10 15.66 5.05
N PRO A 129 16.84 16.13 4.97
CA PRO A 129 15.73 15.57 5.73
C PRO A 129 15.09 14.39 4.98
N ALA A 130 15.68 13.19 5.09
CA ALA A 130 15.01 11.98 4.63
C ALA A 130 13.80 11.67 5.53
N ILE A 131 12.76 11.04 4.99
CA ILE A 131 11.49 10.85 5.71
C ILE A 131 11.20 9.37 5.83
N LEU A 132 11.08 8.87 7.06
CA LEU A 132 10.48 7.55 7.29
C LEU A 132 8.98 7.72 7.41
N GLN A 133 8.23 6.94 6.65
CA GLN A 133 6.80 6.71 6.91
C GLN A 133 6.62 5.27 7.39
N ALA A 134 5.98 5.08 8.54
CA ALA A 134 5.58 3.78 9.09
C ALA A 134 4.08 3.84 9.35
N LEU A 135 3.31 3.23 8.45
CA LEU A 135 1.88 3.48 8.32
C LEU A 135 1.09 2.16 8.26
N HIS A 136 -0.12 2.24 8.78
CA HIS A 136 -1.21 1.31 8.53
C HIS A 136 -2.21 2.01 7.60
N ASP A 137 -2.45 1.41 6.44
CA ASP A 137 -3.37 1.85 5.41
C ASP A 137 -4.71 1.14 5.69
N HIS A 138 -5.73 1.92 6.10
CA HIS A 138 -7.00 1.38 6.58
C HIS A 138 -8.22 1.93 5.82
N GLU A 139 -9.21 1.07 5.62
CA GLU A 139 -10.45 1.35 4.86
C GLU A 139 -10.18 1.94 3.48
N VAL A 140 -9.15 1.41 2.82
CA VAL A 140 -8.78 1.80 1.47
C VAL A 140 -9.87 1.35 0.50
N GLN A 141 -10.35 2.27 -0.32
CA GLN A 141 -11.39 2.08 -1.31
C GLN A 141 -10.93 2.66 -2.64
N ALA A 142 -11.04 1.90 -3.71
CA ALA A 142 -10.72 2.35 -5.05
C ALA A 142 -11.73 1.77 -6.05
N PHE A 143 -12.29 2.61 -6.91
CA PHE A 143 -13.20 2.20 -8.00
C PHE A 143 -14.37 1.31 -7.54
N GLY A 144 -14.91 1.56 -6.35
CA GLY A 144 -16.01 0.79 -5.77
C GLY A 144 -15.61 -0.52 -5.07
N TYR A 145 -14.31 -0.83 -4.98
CA TYR A 145 -13.79 -1.99 -4.26
C TYR A 145 -13.12 -1.58 -2.96
N LYS A 146 -13.35 -2.35 -1.88
CA LYS A 146 -12.56 -2.26 -0.66
C LYS A 146 -11.28 -3.07 -0.83
N ILE A 147 -10.16 -2.43 -0.58
CA ILE A 147 -8.85 -3.04 -0.49
C ILE A 147 -8.66 -3.42 0.98
N PRO A 148 -8.28 -4.68 1.32
CA PRO A 148 -8.05 -5.07 2.71
C PRO A 148 -7.01 -4.17 3.37
N ASP A 149 -7.02 -4.06 4.69
CA ASP A 149 -6.01 -3.26 5.39
C ASP A 149 -4.61 -3.85 5.21
N PHE A 150 -3.61 -2.98 5.18
CA PHE A 150 -2.20 -3.37 5.10
C PHE A 150 -1.31 -2.35 5.78
N SER A 151 -0.09 -2.75 6.11
CA SER A 151 0.95 -1.87 6.60
C SER A 151 2.00 -1.66 5.54
N ARG A 152 2.64 -0.49 5.58
CA ARG A 152 3.82 -0.19 4.77
C ARG A 152 4.81 0.68 5.52
N THR A 153 6.08 0.51 5.18
CA THR A 153 7.13 1.41 5.66
C THR A 153 8.28 1.54 4.68
N GLY A 154 8.80 2.76 4.57
CA GLY A 154 9.89 3.08 3.66
C GLY A 154 10.53 4.41 4.01
N ILE A 155 11.71 4.64 3.45
CA ILE A 155 12.42 5.92 3.57
C ILE A 155 12.32 6.65 2.23
N GLU A 156 11.72 7.82 2.27
CA GLU A 156 11.49 8.70 1.13
C GLU A 156 12.47 9.88 1.15
N PHE A 157 12.79 10.36 -0.05
CA PHE A 157 13.73 11.44 -0.29
C PHE A 157 13.01 12.61 -0.98
N PRO A 158 12.43 13.56 -0.21
CA PRO A 158 11.69 14.71 -0.75
C PRO A 158 12.58 15.84 -1.32
N PHE A 159 11.97 16.87 -1.90
CA PHE A 159 12.64 18.06 -2.43
C PHE A 159 13.57 17.76 -3.60
N LEU A 160 13.14 16.87 -4.50
CA LEU A 160 13.85 16.56 -5.73
C LEU A 160 13.22 17.26 -6.92
N ASP A 161 14.06 17.74 -7.81
CA ASP A 161 13.68 18.28 -9.10
C ASP A 161 14.01 17.26 -10.20
N LEU A 162 12.98 16.79 -10.90
CA LEU A 162 13.07 15.79 -11.96
C LEU A 162 13.30 16.44 -13.32
N PHE A 163 12.77 17.65 -13.51
CA PHE A 163 12.63 18.29 -14.82
C PHE A 163 13.33 19.64 -14.91
N ALA A 164 14.10 20.01 -13.89
CA ALA A 164 14.80 21.27 -13.74
C ALA A 164 13.86 22.50 -13.84
N ASP A 165 12.63 22.37 -13.36
CA ASP A 165 11.60 23.41 -13.43
C ASP A 165 11.27 24.02 -12.06
N GLY A 166 11.92 23.55 -10.99
CA GLY A 166 11.65 24.00 -9.63
C GLY A 166 10.40 23.39 -9.01
N THR A 167 9.86 22.30 -9.55
CA THR A 167 8.82 21.50 -8.88
C THR A 167 9.48 20.54 -7.88
N SER A 168 8.88 20.34 -6.70
CA SER A 168 9.38 19.40 -5.70
C SER A 168 8.64 18.06 -5.78
N TYR A 169 9.41 16.99 -5.99
CA TYR A 169 8.98 15.61 -5.94
C TYR A 169 9.66 14.88 -4.78
N LYS A 170 9.13 13.72 -4.39
CA LYS A 170 9.81 12.78 -3.48
C LYS A 170 10.11 11.45 -4.14
N TRP A 171 11.34 10.98 -3.95
CA TRP A 171 11.76 9.67 -4.44
C TRP A 171 11.53 8.61 -3.36
N ALA A 172 10.81 7.55 -3.71
CA ALA A 172 10.54 6.41 -2.87
C ALA A 172 11.15 5.15 -3.51
N PRO A 173 12.44 4.86 -3.29
CA PRO A 173 13.13 3.78 -3.99
C PRO A 173 12.66 2.38 -3.59
N SER A 174 12.23 2.22 -2.34
CA SER A 174 11.82 0.93 -1.83
C SER A 174 10.86 1.02 -0.66
N LEU A 175 10.12 -0.06 -0.46
CA LEU A 175 9.02 -0.12 0.49
C LEU A 175 8.89 -1.55 1.05
N LEU A 176 8.79 -1.70 2.37
CA LEU A 176 8.25 -2.91 2.96
C LEU A 176 6.72 -2.79 2.99
N MET A 177 6.02 -3.86 2.65
CA MET A 177 4.56 -3.89 2.59
C MET A 177 4.02 -5.26 3.02
N THR A 178 2.84 -5.30 3.65
CA THR A 178 2.25 -6.54 4.16
C THR A 178 2.27 -7.64 3.09
N ALA A 179 2.86 -8.79 3.45
CA ALA A 179 2.92 -9.94 2.57
C ALA A 179 1.51 -10.47 2.22
N HIS A 180 1.37 -11.09 1.04
CA HIS A 180 0.10 -11.63 0.52
C HIS A 180 -0.99 -10.58 0.24
N HIS A 181 -0.61 -9.31 0.18
CA HIS A 181 -1.49 -8.22 -0.21
C HIS A 181 -1.24 -7.83 -1.68
N ASP A 182 -1.64 -8.73 -2.59
CA ASP A 182 -1.21 -8.69 -4.00
C ASP A 182 -1.58 -7.39 -4.72
N THR A 183 -2.73 -6.79 -4.39
CA THR A 183 -3.16 -5.51 -4.97
C THR A 183 -2.22 -4.38 -4.58
N ALA A 184 -1.89 -4.24 -3.29
CA ALA A 184 -1.00 -3.20 -2.81
C ALA A 184 0.44 -3.42 -3.30
N LEU A 185 0.92 -4.68 -3.25
CA LEU A 185 2.25 -5.07 -3.72
C LEU A 185 2.42 -4.73 -5.20
N LYS A 186 1.45 -5.11 -6.03
CA LYS A 186 1.46 -4.80 -7.46
C LYS A 186 1.38 -3.29 -7.72
N GLY A 187 0.49 -2.58 -7.01
CA GLY A 187 0.34 -1.13 -7.14
C GLY A 187 1.67 -0.40 -6.93
N ALA A 188 2.40 -0.74 -5.87
CA ALA A 188 3.70 -0.14 -5.59
C ALA A 188 4.79 -0.51 -6.63
N LEU A 189 4.79 -1.76 -7.11
CA LEU A 189 5.72 -2.23 -8.15
C LEU A 189 5.51 -1.51 -9.49
N ASP A 190 4.27 -1.17 -9.84
CA ASP A 190 3.94 -0.52 -11.11
C ASP A 190 4.49 0.92 -11.21
N TYR A 191 4.88 1.54 -10.07
CA TYR A 191 5.61 2.83 -10.02
C TYR A 191 7.14 2.68 -10.12
N GLY A 192 7.64 1.43 -10.20
CA GLY A 192 9.08 1.12 -10.22
C GLY A 192 9.73 1.02 -8.83
N THR A 193 8.92 1.04 -7.76
CA THR A 193 9.41 0.89 -6.38
C THR A 193 9.91 -0.52 -6.15
N ALA A 194 11.06 -0.70 -5.51
CA ALA A 194 11.48 -2.02 -5.04
C ALA A 194 10.64 -2.41 -3.80
N VAL A 195 9.70 -3.34 -3.97
CA VAL A 195 8.79 -3.75 -2.90
C VAL A 195 9.29 -5.03 -2.22
N PHE A 196 9.35 -5.01 -0.90
CA PHE A 196 9.67 -6.16 -0.06
C PHE A 196 8.41 -6.64 0.67
N PRO A 197 7.82 -7.79 0.27
CA PRO A 197 6.78 -8.42 1.06
C PRO A 197 7.29 -8.69 2.48
N ALA A 198 6.54 -8.26 3.49
CA ALA A 198 7.02 -8.19 4.86
C ALA A 198 5.95 -8.57 5.90
N GLN A 199 6.44 -8.97 7.07
CA GLN A 199 5.67 -9.16 8.28
C GLN A 199 5.81 -7.92 9.16
N PHE A 200 4.72 -7.53 9.84
CA PHE A 200 4.64 -6.33 10.66
C PHE A 200 4.27 -6.67 12.11
N ASP A 201 4.83 -5.92 13.06
CA ASP A 201 4.48 -5.95 14.48
C ASP A 201 4.22 -4.52 14.98
N PRO A 202 2.98 -4.17 15.38
CA PRO A 202 1.79 -5.03 15.32
C PRO A 202 1.33 -5.27 13.87
N PRO A 203 0.57 -6.35 13.61
CA PRO A 203 0.15 -6.72 12.25
C PRO A 203 -0.96 -5.82 11.66
N CYS A 204 -1.82 -5.23 12.51
CA CYS A 204 -3.06 -4.55 12.07
C CYS A 204 -3.32 -3.20 12.76
N ASP A 205 -2.27 -2.64 13.36
CA ASP A 205 -2.31 -1.30 13.93
C ASP A 205 -1.06 -0.57 13.51
N ALA A 206 -1.10 0.76 13.55
CA ALA A 206 0.04 1.56 13.16
C ALA A 206 1.25 1.43 14.11
N TYR A 207 1.03 1.03 15.36
CA TYR A 207 2.04 0.81 16.40
C TYR A 207 1.40 0.15 17.62
N ARG A 208 2.19 -0.52 18.45
CA ARG A 208 1.73 -1.06 19.75
C ARG A 208 2.34 -0.31 20.92
N ARG A 209 1.66 -0.34 22.07
CA ARG A 209 2.24 0.16 23.33
C ARG A 209 3.44 -0.69 23.73
N ALA A 210 4.51 -0.02 24.12
CA ALA A 210 5.73 -0.59 24.67
C ALA A 210 5.95 -0.06 26.11
N PRO A 211 6.84 -0.69 26.90
CA PRO A 211 7.12 -0.26 28.27
C PRO A 211 7.46 1.23 28.39
N HIS A 212 7.18 1.81 29.56
CA HIS A 212 7.45 3.22 29.89
C HIS A 212 6.72 4.24 29.00
N GLY A 213 5.48 3.93 28.60
CA GLY A 213 4.67 4.84 27.78
C GLY A 213 5.19 5.02 26.36
N ARG A 214 6.07 4.11 25.90
CA ARG A 214 6.59 4.11 24.55
C ARG A 214 5.65 3.38 23.60
N THR A 215 6.00 3.46 22.34
CA THR A 215 5.28 2.82 21.24
C THR A 215 6.28 2.25 20.26
N SER A 216 6.00 1.06 19.76
CA SER A 216 6.89 0.33 18.86
C SER A 216 6.17 -0.08 17.59
N PHE A 217 6.95 -0.13 16.52
CA PHE A 217 6.56 -0.64 15.22
C PHE A 217 7.76 -1.37 14.62
N ALA A 218 7.54 -2.52 14.00
CA ALA A 218 8.57 -3.26 13.28
C ALA A 218 8.02 -3.86 12.00
N ALA A 219 8.88 -3.94 10.99
CA ALA A 219 8.63 -4.60 9.72
C ALA A 219 9.86 -5.41 9.33
N SER A 220 9.69 -6.64 8.87
CA SER A 220 10.78 -7.48 8.36
C SER A 220 10.35 -8.16 7.08
N ALA A 221 11.15 -8.02 6.03
CA ALA A 221 10.93 -8.69 4.76
C ALA A 221 10.97 -10.21 4.95
N VAL A 222 10.10 -10.93 4.25
CA VAL A 222 10.02 -12.40 4.33
C VAL A 222 11.34 -13.07 3.94
N ASP A 223 12.11 -12.44 3.05
CA ASP A 223 13.43 -12.93 2.60
C ASP A 223 14.61 -12.42 3.45
N GLY A 224 14.35 -11.65 4.52
CA GLY A 224 15.36 -11.10 5.43
C GLY A 224 16.26 -10.00 4.85
N LYS A 225 16.00 -9.52 3.63
CA LYS A 225 16.85 -8.50 2.99
C LYS A 225 16.61 -7.10 3.52
N ALA A 226 15.38 -6.81 3.95
CA ALA A 226 15.01 -5.52 4.50
C ALA A 226 14.33 -5.65 5.87
N ALA A 227 14.55 -4.67 6.74
CA ALA A 227 13.88 -4.55 8.02
C ALA A 227 13.86 -3.09 8.49
N VAL A 228 12.79 -2.68 9.16
CA VAL A 228 12.65 -1.38 9.81
C VAL A 228 12.07 -1.61 11.20
N SER A 229 12.57 -0.88 12.19
CA SER A 229 11.97 -0.84 13.52
C SER A 229 12.07 0.55 14.13
N THR A 230 11.06 0.90 14.92
CA THR A 230 10.97 2.17 15.61
C THR A 230 10.57 1.98 17.06
N LEU A 231 11.06 2.89 17.92
CA LEU A 231 10.67 2.97 19.31
C LEU A 231 10.58 4.45 19.71
N PHE A 232 9.37 4.92 19.96
CA PHE A 232 9.06 6.32 20.18
C PHE A 232 8.38 6.57 21.53
N ALA A 233 8.68 7.71 22.14
CA ALA A 233 7.92 8.27 23.25
C ALA A 233 7.24 9.57 22.81
N PRO A 234 6.06 9.90 23.35
CA PRO A 234 5.50 11.24 23.25
C PRO A 234 6.48 12.29 23.77
N THR A 235 6.54 13.46 23.15
CA THR A 235 7.33 14.60 23.64
C THR A 235 6.43 15.79 23.94
N THR A 236 6.69 16.45 25.08
CA THR A 236 6.06 17.73 25.46
C THR A 236 6.93 18.92 25.10
N ALA A 237 8.17 18.69 24.64
CA ALA A 237 9.02 19.75 24.13
C ALA A 237 8.41 20.38 22.86
N PRO A 238 8.68 21.66 22.57
CA PRO A 238 8.30 22.25 21.31
C PRO A 238 8.77 21.39 20.12
N PRO A 239 7.90 21.11 19.13
CA PRO A 239 8.25 20.24 18.01
C PRO A 239 9.40 20.85 17.21
N LEU A 240 10.44 20.06 16.92
CA LEU A 240 11.58 20.52 16.12
C LEU A 240 11.18 20.85 14.67
N TYR A 241 10.16 20.17 14.16
CA TYR A 241 9.66 20.32 12.79
C TYR A 241 8.20 20.80 12.83
N PRO A 242 7.86 21.90 12.13
CA PRO A 242 6.50 22.43 12.12
C PRO A 242 5.56 21.52 11.34
N LEU A 243 4.27 21.48 11.70
CA LEU A 243 3.27 20.67 10.98
C LEU A 243 3.21 20.98 9.48
N ASN A 244 3.43 22.24 9.08
CA ASN A 244 3.45 22.62 7.66
C ASN A 244 4.60 21.96 6.88
N PHE A 245 5.72 21.60 7.54
CA PHE A 245 6.77 20.81 6.90
C PHE A 245 6.26 19.41 6.57
N PHE A 246 5.60 18.73 7.53
CA PHE A 246 5.01 17.41 7.29
C PHE A 246 3.95 17.43 6.20
N LYS A 247 3.03 18.42 6.23
CA LYS A 247 2.04 18.63 5.15
C LYS A 247 2.71 18.78 3.78
N ASN A 248 3.81 19.51 3.70
CA ASN A 248 4.53 19.71 2.46
C ASN A 248 5.15 18.39 1.96
N VAL A 249 6.00 17.73 2.77
CA VAL A 249 6.74 16.55 2.32
C VAL A 249 5.82 15.36 2.00
N THR A 250 4.73 15.19 2.75
CA THR A 250 3.82 14.05 2.50
C THR A 250 3.01 14.21 1.23
N ASN A 251 2.76 15.45 0.78
CA ASN A 251 1.94 15.78 -0.39
C ASN A 251 2.76 16.12 -1.64
N GLN A 252 4.08 15.93 -1.64
CA GLN A 252 4.86 15.98 -2.88
C GLN A 252 4.52 14.76 -3.75
N PRO A 253 4.46 14.89 -5.10
CA PRO A 253 4.31 13.74 -5.98
C PRO A 253 5.44 12.73 -5.76
N THR A 254 5.07 11.45 -5.62
CA THR A 254 5.99 10.35 -5.33
C THR A 254 6.38 9.63 -6.60
N PHE A 255 7.65 9.26 -6.74
CA PHE A 255 8.14 8.45 -7.86
C PHE A 255 9.24 7.49 -7.42
N ALA A 256 9.50 6.45 -8.21
CA ALA A 256 10.69 5.61 -8.05
C ALA A 256 11.59 5.63 -9.29
N ASP A 257 11.02 5.49 -10.50
CA ASP A 257 11.77 5.48 -11.76
C ASP A 257 11.76 6.82 -12.53
N GLY A 258 10.95 7.77 -12.08
CA GLY A 258 10.79 9.12 -12.63
C GLY A 258 9.87 9.20 -13.85
N LYS A 259 9.15 8.12 -14.20
CA LYS A 259 8.21 8.08 -15.32
C LYS A 259 6.77 8.22 -14.84
N THR A 260 6.38 7.35 -13.92
CA THR A 260 5.05 7.31 -13.33
C THR A 260 5.13 7.84 -11.91
N CYS A 261 4.24 8.76 -11.59
CA CYS A 261 4.14 9.39 -10.29
C CYS A 261 2.81 9.02 -9.63
N ASP A 262 2.88 8.77 -8.34
CA ASP A 262 1.74 8.75 -7.45
C ASP A 262 1.51 10.14 -6.86
N ASN A 263 0.27 10.60 -6.84
CA ASN A 263 -0.16 11.80 -6.13
C ASN A 263 -1.20 11.46 -5.07
N MET A 264 -0.69 10.92 -3.97
CA MET A 264 -1.39 10.72 -2.71
C MET A 264 -1.44 12.03 -1.90
N ILE A 265 -2.60 12.68 -1.93
CA ILE A 265 -2.89 13.92 -1.21
C ILE A 265 -3.43 13.55 0.17
N ARG A 266 -2.63 13.79 1.22
CA ARG A 266 -3.04 13.64 2.62
C ARG A 266 -3.78 14.89 3.11
N LEU A 267 -4.93 14.69 3.72
CA LEU A 267 -5.77 15.72 4.32
C LEU A 267 -5.56 15.75 5.83
N PHE A 268 -5.15 16.91 6.34
CA PHE A 268 -4.83 17.12 7.75
C PHE A 268 -5.94 17.85 8.52
N ASN A 269 -7.14 17.95 7.93
CA ASN A 269 -8.29 18.69 8.44
C ASN A 269 -9.59 17.85 8.34
N THR A 270 -9.48 16.54 8.58
CA THR A 270 -10.60 15.61 8.56
C THR A 270 -10.91 15.11 9.97
N SER A 271 -12.05 14.43 10.14
CA SER A 271 -12.46 13.89 11.44
C SER A 271 -11.55 12.79 11.98
N VAL A 272 -10.72 12.16 11.14
CA VAL A 272 -9.73 11.16 11.60
C VAL A 272 -8.43 11.82 12.08
N THR A 273 -8.12 13.04 11.61
CA THR A 273 -6.95 13.80 12.06
C THR A 273 -7.21 14.48 13.40
N THR A 274 -7.43 13.67 14.43
CA THR A 274 -7.54 14.10 15.82
C THR A 274 -6.25 13.81 16.56
N GLY A 275 -5.75 14.75 17.36
CA GLY A 275 -4.61 14.52 18.25
C GLY A 275 -3.27 14.23 17.54
N ILE A 276 -2.76 15.19 16.75
CA ILE A 276 -1.40 15.10 16.20
C ILE A 276 -0.40 15.14 17.36
N GLU A 277 0.29 14.03 17.59
CA GLU A 277 1.23 13.85 18.69
C GLU A 277 2.67 14.01 18.17
N SER A 278 3.47 14.84 18.82
CA SER A 278 4.91 14.89 18.55
C SER A 278 5.60 13.75 19.28
N VAL A 279 6.49 13.05 18.58
CA VAL A 279 7.23 11.91 19.14
C VAL A 279 8.72 12.06 18.95
N ARG A 280 9.49 11.52 19.90
CA ARG A 280 10.96 11.43 19.82
C ARG A 280 11.44 10.03 20.18
N GLY A 281 12.44 9.52 19.47
CA GLY A 281 12.86 8.15 19.71
C GLY A 281 13.97 7.66 18.79
N ARG A 282 13.93 6.35 18.54
CA ARG A 282 14.94 5.62 17.78
C ARG A 282 14.32 5.00 16.54
N VAL A 283 15.06 5.08 15.44
CA VAL A 283 14.77 4.35 14.19
C VAL A 283 15.97 3.48 13.84
N ARG A 284 15.71 2.23 13.45
CA ARG A 284 16.69 1.33 12.84
C ARG A 284 16.14 0.86 11.51
N ALA A 285 16.91 0.99 10.44
CA ALA A 285 16.49 0.58 9.11
C ALA A 285 17.64 -0.09 8.34
N LYS A 286 17.37 -1.27 7.82
CA LYS A 286 18.14 -1.95 6.79
C LYS A 286 17.23 -2.03 5.57
N ILE A 287 17.33 -1.09 4.66
CA ILE A 287 16.47 -1.02 3.47
C ILE A 287 17.19 -0.22 2.37
N ALA A 288 16.94 -0.55 1.11
CA ALA A 288 17.44 0.24 0.00
C ALA A 288 16.97 1.71 0.10
N PRO A 289 17.76 2.69 -0.36
CA PRO A 289 19.02 2.56 -1.08
C PRO A 289 20.24 2.47 -0.15
N PHE A 290 20.05 2.39 1.18
CA PHE A 290 21.15 2.22 2.10
C PHE A 290 21.78 0.84 1.91
N GLY A 291 23.09 0.79 1.67
CA GLY A 291 23.82 -0.47 1.54
C GLY A 291 24.06 -1.21 2.86
N GLU A 292 23.79 -0.56 4.00
CA GLU A 292 24.00 -1.08 5.34
C GLU A 292 22.89 -0.62 6.29
N GLU A 293 22.77 -1.29 7.45
CA GLU A 293 21.86 -0.86 8.50
C GLU A 293 22.23 0.54 8.99
N ARG A 294 21.21 1.39 9.14
CA ARG A 294 21.32 2.72 9.72
C ARG A 294 20.52 2.79 11.01
N VAL A 295 21.07 3.49 11.98
CA VAL A 295 20.43 3.75 13.27
C VAL A 295 20.43 5.25 13.51
N TRP A 296 19.27 5.78 13.84
CA TRP A 296 19.09 7.17 14.25
C TRP A 296 18.56 7.21 15.67
N GLU A 297 19.19 8.03 16.50
CA GLU A 297 18.84 8.24 17.90
C GLU A 297 18.31 9.65 18.10
N GLY A 298 17.31 9.79 18.96
CA GLY A 298 16.72 11.10 19.29
C GLY A 298 16.04 11.79 18.10
N VAL A 299 15.66 11.05 17.06
CA VAL A 299 14.92 11.60 15.92
C VAL A 299 13.49 11.91 16.29
N GLU A 300 12.93 12.90 15.61
CA GLU A 300 11.59 13.42 15.87
C GLU A 300 10.66 13.23 14.68
N GLY A 301 9.39 13.08 15.00
CA GLY A 301 8.32 12.90 14.05
C GLY A 301 6.98 13.32 14.60
N VAL A 302 5.96 13.11 13.78
CA VAL A 302 4.57 13.25 14.17
C VAL A 302 3.85 11.92 14.03
N ARG A 303 2.98 11.64 14.98
CA ARG A 303 2.00 10.57 14.92
C ARG A 303 0.63 11.17 14.69
N LEU A 304 -0.06 10.64 13.69
CA LEU A 304 -1.40 11.06 13.32
C LEU A 304 -2.06 10.01 12.43
N ASP A 305 -3.38 10.10 12.34
CA ASP A 305 -4.16 9.56 11.26
C ASP A 305 -4.58 10.68 10.29
N SER A 306 -4.52 10.41 9.00
CA SER A 306 -4.94 11.34 7.96
C SER A 306 -5.66 10.58 6.85
N ALA A 307 -6.81 11.10 6.45
CA ALA A 307 -7.46 10.65 5.23
C ALA A 307 -6.61 11.04 4.00
N PHE A 308 -6.70 10.26 2.93
CA PHE A 308 -6.00 10.57 1.67
C PHE A 308 -6.90 10.42 0.44
N ILE A 309 -6.53 11.16 -0.60
CA ILE A 309 -7.03 11.00 -1.97
C ILE A 309 -5.84 10.66 -2.83
N GLU A 310 -5.90 9.54 -3.53
CA GLU A 310 -4.81 9.06 -4.37
C GLU A 310 -5.20 9.15 -5.85
N ASN A 311 -4.35 9.84 -6.61
CA ASN A 311 -4.44 9.95 -8.05
C ASN A 311 -3.34 9.11 -8.68
N ASN A 312 -3.71 7.88 -9.03
CA ASN A 312 -2.77 6.84 -9.41
C ASN A 312 -2.35 6.90 -10.89
N TYR A 313 -1.17 6.33 -11.18
CA TYR A 313 -0.66 6.08 -12.54
C TYR A 313 -0.53 7.33 -13.42
N LEU A 314 -0.18 8.47 -12.82
CA LEU A 314 -0.05 9.72 -13.56
C LEU A 314 1.37 9.89 -14.11
N PRO A 315 1.56 10.39 -15.34
CA PRO A 315 2.89 10.74 -15.82
C PRO A 315 3.54 11.79 -14.91
N CYS A 316 4.79 11.58 -14.49
CA CYS A 316 5.48 12.53 -13.61
C CYS A 316 5.58 13.94 -14.20
N GLU A 317 5.70 14.04 -15.53
CA GLU A 317 5.72 15.30 -16.27
C GLU A 317 4.41 16.11 -16.11
N GLY A 318 3.28 15.44 -15.86
CA GLY A 318 2.00 16.11 -15.59
C GLY A 318 1.98 16.93 -14.30
N PHE A 319 2.99 16.77 -13.43
CA PHE A 319 3.10 17.51 -12.17
C PHE A 319 4.03 18.72 -12.23
N ARG A 320 4.56 19.10 -13.40
CA ARG A 320 5.31 20.36 -13.52
C ARG A 320 4.48 21.54 -13.00
N GLY A 321 5.06 22.34 -12.12
CA GLY A 321 4.40 23.46 -11.42
C GLY A 321 3.52 23.05 -10.23
N TYR A 322 3.46 21.77 -9.86
CA TYR A 322 2.66 21.32 -8.73
C TYR A 322 3.10 21.96 -7.41
N GLY A 323 2.13 22.50 -6.66
CA GLY A 323 2.39 23.22 -5.40
C GLY A 323 2.99 24.62 -5.56
N GLY A 324 3.08 25.14 -6.79
CA GLY A 324 3.63 26.47 -7.12
C GLY A 324 2.62 27.63 -7.07
N SER A 325 1.48 27.47 -6.39
CA SER A 325 0.44 28.50 -6.20
C SER A 325 0.39 29.01 -4.76
#